data_AF-A0A366GNL5-F1
#
_entry.id   AF-A0A366GNL5-F1
#
_cell.length_a   1.000
_cell.length_b   1.000
_cell.length_c   1.000
_cell.angle_alpha   90.00
_cell.angle_beta   90.00
_cell.angle_gamma   90.00
#
_symmetry.space_group_name_H-M   'P 1'
#
loop_
_entity.id
_entity.type
_entity.pdbx_description
1 polymer ?
#
loop_
_entity_poly.entity_id
_entity_poly.type
_entity_poly.pdbx_seq_one_letter_code
_entity_poly.pdbx_strand_id
1 'polypeptide(L)'
;MNKWERMSQDSSFRQAYEAREKALMDEAAKFAHARNEGKKEGIEEGKIQLIRGMHKNGMPIEDIARFTNLRLEEIRSILQV
;
A
#
# COMPACT_ATOMS: atom_id res chain seq x y z
N MET A 1 47.24 17.30 -6.71
CA MET A 1 46.15 16.45 -6.18
C MET A 1 45.15 17.35 -5.48
N ASN A 2 43.95 17.40 -6.04
CA ASN A 2 42.87 18.19 -5.47
C ASN A 2 42.36 17.49 -4.20
N LYS A 3 41.93 18.26 -3.20
CA LYS A 3 41.45 17.74 -1.89
C LYS A 3 40.39 16.62 -2.07
N TRP A 4 39.60 16.73 -3.13
CA TRP A 4 38.54 15.80 -3.53
C TRP A 4 39.04 14.43 -4.00
N GLU A 5 40.18 14.37 -4.70
CA GLU A 5 40.79 13.10 -5.15
C GLU A 5 41.34 12.29 -3.97
N ARG A 6 41.82 12.96 -2.91
CA ARG A 6 42.26 12.31 -1.67
C ARG A 6 41.10 11.76 -0.84
N MET A 7 39.93 12.41 -0.87
CA MET A 7 38.74 11.92 -0.15
C MET A 7 38.05 10.75 -0.85
N SER A 8 38.06 10.70 -2.19
CA SER A 8 37.44 9.58 -2.93
C SER A 8 38.26 8.29 -2.85
N GLN A 9 39.56 8.39 -2.53
CA GLN A 9 40.46 7.26 -2.24
C GLN A 9 40.36 6.79 -0.78
N ASP A 10 39.71 7.54 0.11
CA ASP A 10 39.55 7.18 1.52
C ASP A 10 38.30 6.30 1.70
N SER A 11 38.53 5.00 1.89
CA SER A 11 37.47 3.98 1.99
C SER A 11 36.41 4.31 3.04
N SER A 12 36.76 5.07 4.09
CA SER A 12 35.83 5.44 5.15
C SER A 12 34.77 6.44 4.67
N PHE A 13 35.13 7.39 3.80
CA PHE A 13 34.20 8.39 3.30
C PHE A 13 33.16 7.76 2.36
N ARG A 14 33.61 6.83 1.51
CA ARG A 14 32.73 6.08 0.62
C ARG A 14 31.73 5.23 1.39
N GLN A 15 32.18 4.53 2.43
CA GLN A 15 31.30 3.74 3.30
C GLN A 15 30.26 4.60 4.02
N ALA A 16 30.65 5.76 4.55
CA ALA A 16 29.72 6.67 5.22
C ALA A 16 28.67 7.22 4.26
N TYR A 17 29.07 7.55 3.03
CA TYR A 17 28.16 7.99 1.98
C TYR A 17 27.19 6.87 1.56
N GLU A 18 27.69 5.66 1.28
CA GLU A 18 26.88 4.50 0.92
C GLU A 18 25.90 4.12 2.04
N ALA A 19 26.32 4.18 3.30
CA ALA A 19 25.44 3.92 4.45
C ALA A 19 24.31 4.96 4.56
N ARG A 20 24.62 6.24 4.33
CA ARG A 20 23.61 7.31 4.32
C ARG A 20 22.63 7.16 3.17
N GLU A 21 23.14 6.88 1.97
CA GLU A 21 22.32 6.64 0.79
C GLU A 21 21.38 5.45 1.02
N LYS A 22 21.91 4.34 1.57
CA LYS A 22 21.11 3.18 1.95
C LYS A 22 20.02 3.53 2.96
N ALA A 23 20.34 4.31 4.01
CA ALA A 23 19.34 4.73 4.99
C ALA A 23 18.20 5.54 4.37
N LEU A 24 18.52 6.45 3.45
CA LEU A 24 17.51 7.23 2.71
C LEU A 24 16.64 6.34 1.83
N MET A 25 17.23 5.33 1.18
CA MET A 25 16.47 4.38 0.35
C MET A 25 15.56 3.49 1.21
N ASP A 26 16.05 3.00 2.34
CA ASP A 26 15.27 2.19 3.27
C ASP A 26 14.10 3.00 3.84
N GLU A 27 14.32 4.29 4.16
CA GLU A 27 13.26 5.21 4.60
C GLU A 27 12.22 5.45 3.50
N ALA A 28 12.65 5.76 2.28
CA ALA A 28 11.76 5.94 1.14
C ALA A 28 10.94 4.67 0.84
N ALA A 29 11.56 3.50 0.95
CA ALA A 29 10.89 2.21 0.77
C ALA A 29 9.82 1.97 1.84
N LYS A 30 10.09 2.30 3.11
CA LYS A 30 9.10 2.21 4.20
C LYS A 30 7.88 3.09 3.93
N PHE A 31 8.09 4.34 3.53
CA PHE A 31 6.98 5.24 3.21
C PHE A 31 6.17 4.78 1.99
N ALA A 32 6.85 4.31 0.94
CA ALA A 32 6.19 3.77 -0.23
C ALA A 32 5.34 2.53 0.12
N HIS A 33 5.87 1.65 0.97
CA HIS A 33 5.14 0.48 1.46
C HIS A 33 3.89 0.88 2.25
N ALA A 34 4.04 1.72 3.27
CA ALA A 34 2.94 2.18 4.10
C ALA A 34 1.84 2.88 3.28
N ARG A 35 2.21 3.69 2.29
CA ARG A 35 1.24 4.34 1.38
C ARG A 35 0.49 3.32 0.54
N ASN A 36 1.18 2.31 0.03
CA ASN A 36 0.56 1.28 -0.80
C ASN A 36 -0.40 0.40 0.00
N GLU A 37 -0.01 0.02 1.23
CA GLU A 37 -0.89 -0.71 2.15
C GLU A 37 -2.11 0.11 2.51
N GLY A 38 -1.95 1.37 2.95
CA GLY A 38 -3.09 2.22 3.29
C GLY A 38 -4.03 2.45 2.11
N LYS A 39 -3.51 2.54 0.88
CA LYS A 39 -4.35 2.61 -0.33
C LYS A 39 -5.14 1.31 -0.55
N LYS A 40 -4.51 0.15 -0.37
CA LYS A 40 -5.18 -1.15 -0.52
C LYS A 40 -6.27 -1.34 0.53
N GLU A 41 -5.96 -1.05 1.78
CA GLU A 41 -6.91 -1.11 2.90
C GLU A 41 -8.09 -0.18 2.66
N GLY A 42 -7.85 1.09 2.31
CA GLY A 42 -8.93 2.04 2.06
C GLY A 42 -9.83 1.65 0.87
N ILE A 43 -9.28 1.03 -0.18
CA ILE A 43 -10.09 0.48 -1.28
C ILE A 43 -10.98 -0.66 -0.77
N GLU A 44 -10.44 -1.56 0.06
CA GLU A 44 -11.18 -2.71 0.54
C GLU A 44 -12.28 -2.32 1.55
N GLU A 45 -11.97 -1.41 2.48
CA GLU A 45 -12.96 -0.82 3.38
C GLU A 45 -14.07 -0.09 2.61
N GLY A 46 -13.72 0.66 1.57
CA GLY A 46 -14.69 1.34 0.70
C GLY A 46 -15.65 0.37 0.01
N LYS A 47 -15.14 -0.76 -0.51
CA LYS A 47 -16.00 -1.82 -1.08
C LYS A 47 -16.95 -2.41 -0.05
N ILE A 48 -16.44 -2.73 1.16
CA ILE A 48 -17.25 -3.29 2.24
C ILE A 48 -18.38 -2.32 2.62
N GLN A 49 -18.06 -1.04 2.78
CA GLN A 49 -19.05 -0.01 3.09
C GLN A 49 -20.09 0.14 1.98
N LEU A 50 -19.67 0.10 0.71
CA LEU A 50 -20.57 0.14 -0.44
C LEU A 50 -21.55 -1.04 -0.43
N ILE A 51 -21.07 -2.27 -0.26
CA ILE A 51 -21.89 -3.49 -0.24
C ILE A 51 -22.89 -3.45 0.92
N ARG A 52 -22.44 -3.07 2.12
CA ARG A 52 -23.32 -2.90 3.29
C ARG A 52 -24.38 -1.82 3.05
N GLY A 53 -23.99 -0.71 2.43
CA GLY A 53 -24.90 0.37 2.06
C GLY A 53 -25.96 -0.07 1.05
N MET A 54 -25.55 -0.79 -0.01
CA MET A 54 -26.47 -1.34 -1.02
C MET A 54 -27.47 -2.30 -0.38
N HIS A 55 -26.99 -3.25 0.42
CA HIS A 55 -27.85 -4.23 1.10
C HIS A 55 -28.83 -3.55 2.08
N LYS A 56 -28.35 -2.56 2.86
CA LYS A 56 -29.19 -1.80 3.79
C LYS A 56 -30.31 -1.02 3.08
N ASN A 57 -30.08 -0.60 1.84
CA ASN A 57 -31.09 0.06 1.01
C ASN A 57 -32.04 -0.92 0.29
N GLY A 58 -32.00 -2.21 0.63
CA GLY A 58 -32.91 -3.22 0.10
C GLY A 58 -32.51 -3.78 -1.26
N MET A 59 -31.29 -3.51 -1.74
CA MET A 59 -30.78 -4.14 -2.96
C MET A 59 -30.52 -5.64 -2.68
N PRO A 60 -31.05 -6.56 -3.52
CA PRO A 60 -30.81 -7.98 -3.36
C PRO A 60 -29.34 -8.33 -3.62
N ILE A 61 -28.86 -9.35 -2.91
CA ILE A 61 -27.45 -9.79 -2.94
C ILE A 61 -27.00 -10.15 -4.37
N GLU A 62 -27.90 -10.68 -5.18
CA GLU A 62 -27.66 -11.04 -6.58
C GLU A 62 -27.34 -9.83 -7.46
N ASP A 63 -28.04 -8.72 -7.25
CA ASP A 63 -27.78 -7.47 -7.97
C ASP A 63 -26.49 -6.83 -7.48
N ILE A 64 -26.23 -6.85 -6.16
CA ILE A 64 -24.97 -6.37 -5.59
C ILE A 64 -23.78 -7.15 -6.20
N ALA A 65 -23.90 -8.47 -6.36
CA ALA A 65 -22.89 -9.32 -7.01
C ALA A 65 -22.63 -8.88 -8.45
N ARG A 66 -23.69 -8.63 -9.21
CA ARG A 66 -23.60 -8.15 -10.60
C ARG A 66 -22.93 -6.78 -10.69
N PHE A 67 -23.27 -5.83 -9.82
CA PHE A 67 -22.73 -4.47 -9.87
C PHE A 67 -21.30 -4.35 -9.34
N THR A 68 -20.95 -5.15 -8.34
CA THR A 68 -19.61 -5.14 -7.72
C THR A 68 -18.64 -6.13 -8.38
N ASN A 69 -19.14 -6.97 -9.28
CA ASN A 69 -18.42 -8.07 -9.93
C ASN A 69 -17.74 -9.00 -8.90
N LEU A 70 -18.44 -9.23 -7.78
CA LEU A 70 -18.04 -10.14 -6.71
C LEU A 70 -18.94 -11.37 -6.71
N ARG A 71 -18.43 -12.47 -6.17
CA ARG A 71 -19.23 -13.68 -6.03
C ARG A 71 -20.21 -13.53 -4.86
N LEU A 72 -21.30 -14.30 -4.91
CA LEU A 72 -22.31 -14.28 -3.85
C LEU A 72 -21.71 -14.67 -2.49
N GLU A 73 -20.75 -15.60 -2.47
CA GLU A 73 -20.06 -16.03 -1.25
C GLU A 73 -19.27 -14.89 -0.62
N GLU A 74 -18.62 -14.05 -1.44
CA GLU A 74 -17.84 -12.91 -0.98
C GLU A 74 -18.73 -11.85 -0.35
N ILE A 75 -19.87 -11.56 -0.97
CA ILE A 75 -20.85 -10.61 -0.43
C ILE A 75 -21.47 -11.14 0.87
N ARG A 76 -21.83 -12.43 0.94
CA ARG A 76 -22.30 -13.08 2.17
C ARG A 76 -21.28 -13.00 3.29
N SER A 77 -20.01 -13.24 2.98
CA SER A 77 -18.92 -13.11 3.95
C SER A 77 -18.77 -11.68 4.47
N ILE A 78 -18.95 -10.66 3.61
CA ILE A 78 -18.86 -9.24 3.98
C ILE A 78 -20.04 -8.79 4.84
N LEU A 79 -21.25 -9.29 4.50
CA LEU A 79 -22.48 -8.99 5.22
C LEU A 79 -22.66 -9.85 6.47
N GLN A 80 -21.90 -10.95 6.62
CA GLN A 80 -21.99 -11.94 7.68
C GLN A 80 -23.39 -12.58 7.80
N VAL A 81 -24.00 -12.92 6.64
CA VAL A 81 -25.37 -13.47 6.51
C VAL A 81 -25.41 -14.73 5.65
#